data_AF-A0A1F9YTQ0-F1
#
_entry.id   AF-A0A1F9YTQ0-F1
#
_cell.length_a   1.000
_cell.length_b   1.000
_cell.length_c   1.000
_cell.angle_alpha   90.00
_cell.angle_beta   90.00
_cell.angle_gamma   90.00
#
_symmetry.space_group_name_H-M   'P 1'
#
loop_
_entity.id
_entity.type
_entity.pdbx_description
1 polymer ?
#
loop_
_entity_poly.entity_id
_entity_poly.type
_entity_poly.pdbx_seq_one_letter_code
_entity_poly.pdbx_strand_id
1 'polypeptide(L)'
;MTAPKVVVSSGKRKSAVARATVKRGRGLVRINNVPVEIHEPHLARVMIMEPLTLAADRVSKVDIDINVNGGGIMGQAMASRTAIAKG
;
A
#
# COMPACT_ATOMS: atom_id res chain seq x y z
N MET A 1 -4.93 -21.80 18.12
CA MET A 1 -4.05 -21.13 17.13
C MET A 1 -4.52 -19.69 16.98
N THR A 2 -3.86 -18.73 17.63
CA THR A 2 -4.25 -17.32 17.56
C THR A 2 -4.03 -16.81 16.14
N ALA A 3 -5.08 -16.28 15.51
CA ALA A 3 -4.97 -15.69 14.18
C ALA A 3 -3.87 -14.61 14.17
N PRO A 4 -3.03 -14.52 13.13
CA PRO A 4 -2.02 -13.48 13.04
C PRO A 4 -2.70 -12.11 13.12
N LYS A 5 -2.09 -11.16 13.85
CA LYS A 5 -2.62 -9.82 14.00
C LYS A 5 -2.54 -9.11 12.63
N VAL A 6 -3.66 -9.07 11.92
CA VAL A 6 -3.79 -8.41 10.62
C VAL A 6 -4.44 -7.06 10.84
N VAL A 7 -3.77 -5.99 10.41
CA VAL A 7 -4.36 -4.65 10.39
C VAL A 7 -4.87 -4.39 8.98
N VAL A 8 -6.17 -4.10 8.86
CA VAL A 8 -6.77 -3.74 7.58
C VAL A 8 -7.03 -2.24 7.60
N SER A 9 -6.40 -1.52 6.70
CA SER A 9 -6.61 -0.09 6.51
C SER A 9 -7.20 0.17 5.12
N SER A 10 -7.86 1.31 4.96
CA SER A 10 -8.44 1.71 3.69
C SER A 10 -8.14 3.17 3.35
N GLY A 11 -7.91 3.41 2.07
CA GLY A 11 -7.69 4.71 1.47
C GLY A 11 -8.68 4.93 0.33
N LYS A 12 -9.14 6.16 0.16
CA LYS A 12 -10.03 6.53 -0.95
C LYS A 12 -9.56 7.84 -1.54
N ARG A 13 -9.58 7.95 -2.86
CA ARG A 13 -9.35 9.21 -3.59
C ARG A 13 -10.27 9.26 -4.80
N LYS A 14 -11.17 10.25 -4.84
CA LYS A 14 -12.22 10.35 -5.86
C LYS A 14 -12.99 9.02 -5.96
N SER A 15 -12.92 8.33 -7.10
CA SER A 15 -13.51 7.01 -7.36
C SER A 15 -12.58 5.82 -7.09
N ALA A 16 -11.30 6.04 -6.77
CA ALA A 16 -10.35 4.98 -6.45
C ALA A 16 -10.45 4.59 -4.96
N VAL A 17 -10.55 3.29 -4.70
CA VAL A 17 -10.59 2.70 -3.36
C VAL A 17 -9.45 1.71 -3.22
N ALA A 18 -8.60 1.91 -2.22
CA ALA A 18 -7.49 1.05 -1.85
C ALA A 18 -7.76 0.40 -0.49
N ARG A 19 -7.53 -0.90 -0.39
CA ARG A 19 -7.55 -1.68 0.86
C ARG A 19 -6.17 -2.25 1.08
N ALA A 20 -5.51 -1.84 2.15
CA ALA A 20 -4.21 -2.36 2.55
C ALA A 20 -4.37 -3.34 3.72
N THR A 21 -3.67 -4.45 3.60
CA THR A 21 -3.61 -5.52 4.60
C THR A 21 -2.18 -5.58 5.09
N VAL A 22 -1.96 -5.13 6.32
CA VAL A 22 -0.65 -5.13 6.97
C VAL A 22 -0.53 -6.37 7.84
N LYS A 23 0.51 -7.17 7.56
CA LYS A 23 0.86 -8.37 8.32
C LYS A 23 2.31 -8.23 8.79
N ARG A 24 2.67 -8.88 9.90
CA ARG A 24 4.09 -8.97 10.28
C ARG A 24 4.83 -9.86 9.28
N GLY A 25 5.97 -9.40 8.78
CA GLY A 25 6.60 -9.98 7.61
C GLY A 25 8.02 -9.48 7.33
N ARG A 26 8.48 -9.61 6.08
CA ARG A 26 9.86 -9.33 5.63
C ARG A 26 10.01 -7.99 4.89
N GLY A 27 8.96 -7.17 4.81
CA GLY A 27 9.00 -5.89 4.12
C GLY A 27 8.55 -5.95 2.66
N LEU A 28 7.75 -6.94 2.30
CA LEU A 28 7.20 -7.06 0.95
C LEU A 28 6.02 -6.11 0.77
N VAL A 29 6.12 -5.22 -0.21
CA VAL A 29 5.02 -4.31 -0.59
C VAL A 29 4.49 -4.67 -1.97
N ARG A 30 3.21 -5.02 -2.03
CA ARG A 30 2.51 -5.43 -3.25
C ARG A 30 1.24 -4.62 -3.46
N ILE A 31 0.94 -4.32 -4.72
CA ILE A 31 -0.29 -3.67 -5.17
C ILE A 31 -0.91 -4.55 -6.24
N ASN A 32 -2.14 -5.01 -6.02
CA ASN A 32 -2.85 -5.93 -6.92
C ASN A 32 -1.98 -7.14 -7.32
N ASN A 33 -1.28 -7.74 -6.35
CA ASN A 33 -0.30 -8.81 -6.51
C ASN A 33 0.98 -8.46 -7.31
N VAL A 34 1.14 -7.20 -7.74
CA VAL A 34 2.32 -6.71 -8.45
C VAL A 34 3.24 -5.97 -7.48
N PRO A 35 4.56 -6.21 -7.50
CA PRO A 35 5.52 -5.41 -6.74
C PRO A 35 5.44 -3.92 -7.11
N VAL A 36 5.58 -3.04 -6.12
CA VAL A 36 5.48 -1.59 -6.32
C VAL A 36 6.51 -1.04 -7.32
N GLU A 37 7.60 -1.77 -7.52
CA GLU A 37 8.70 -1.38 -8.40
C GLU A 37 8.35 -1.44 -9.89
N ILE A 38 7.39 -2.31 -10.24
CA ILE A 38 6.95 -2.56 -11.61
C ILE A 38 5.83 -1.59 -12.00
N HIS A 39 5.29 -0.83 -11.05
CA HIS A 39 4.22 0.12 -11.32
C HIS A 39 4.72 1.33 -12.13
N GLU A 40 4.24 1.42 -13.36
CA GLU A 40 4.31 2.62 -14.19
C GLU A 40 3.02 3.45 -14.04
N PRO A 41 3.10 4.79 -14.12
CA PRO A 41 4.28 5.62 -14.36
C PRO A 41 5.13 5.86 -13.10
N HIS A 42 6.40 6.25 -13.28
CA HIS A 42 7.36 6.49 -12.18
C HIS A 42 6.81 7.42 -11.08
N LEU A 43 6.06 8.45 -11.47
CA LEU A 43 5.45 9.40 -10.52
C LEU A 43 4.47 8.71 -9.55
N ALA A 44 3.69 7.73 -10.02
CA ALA A 44 2.78 6.97 -9.18
C ALA A 44 3.56 6.13 -8.15
N ARG A 45 4.66 5.50 -8.56
CA ARG A 45 5.56 4.75 -7.67
C ARG A 45 6.14 5.63 -6.57
N VAL A 46 6.63 6.82 -6.90
CA VAL A 46 7.19 7.77 -5.91
C VAL A 46 6.13 8.16 -4.88
N MET A 47 4.90 8.49 -5.31
CA MET A 47 3.81 8.86 -4.40
C MET A 47 3.43 7.72 -3.44
N ILE A 48 3.49 6.48 -3.90
CA ILE A 48 3.18 5.31 -3.07
C ILE A 48 4.32 5.01 -2.09
N MET A 49 5.58 5.23 -2.49
CA MET A 49 6.77 4.99 -1.67
C MET A 49 7.01 6.08 -0.61
N GLU A 50 6.45 7.28 -0.77
CA GLU A 50 6.59 8.39 0.17
C GLU A 50 6.27 8.01 1.64
N PRO A 51 5.10 7.39 1.97
CA PRO A 51 4.81 6.94 3.33
C PRO A 51 5.72 5.81 3.84
N LEU A 52 6.22 4.95 2.94
CA LEU A 52 7.17 3.89 3.31
C LEU A 52 8.53 4.49 3.71
N THR A 53 8.97 5.52 3.00
CA THR A 53 10.21 6.24 3.30
C THR A 53 10.13 6.93 4.66
N LEU A 54 8.97 7.51 5.00
CA LEU A 54 8.72 8.12 6.31
C LEU A 54 8.66 7.08 7.45
N ALA A 55 8.27 5.85 7.15
CA ALA A 55 8.09 4.77 8.12
C ALA A 55 9.31 3.83 8.23
N ALA A 56 10.51 4.30 7.86
CA ALA A 56 11.75 3.53 7.65
C ALA A 56 11.98 2.33 8.59
N ASP A 57 11.77 2.49 9.91
CA ASP A 57 12.01 1.43 10.91
C ASP A 57 10.96 0.30 10.93
N ARG A 58 9.78 0.55 10.36
CA ARG A 58 8.63 -0.36 10.40
C ARG A 58 8.46 -1.15 9.11
N VAL A 59 8.88 -0.59 7.97
CA VAL A 59 8.70 -1.23 6.65
C VAL A 59 9.36 -2.60 6.59
N SER A 60 10.59 -2.74 7.08
CA SER A 60 11.33 -4.02 7.04
C SER A 60 10.73 -5.14 7.91
N LYS A 61 9.71 -4.85 8.73
CA LYS A 61 9.08 -5.78 9.68
C LYS A 61 7.65 -6.14 9.30
N VAL A 62 7.10 -5.54 8.24
CA VAL A 62 5.71 -5.72 7.84
C VAL A 62 5.59 -6.00 6.35
N ASP A 63 4.77 -6.98 6.01
CA ASP A 63 4.34 -7.19 4.63
C ASP A 63 3.01 -6.44 4.42
N ILE A 64 2.94 -5.68 3.33
CA ILE A 64 1.80 -4.84 2.98
C ILE A 64 1.26 -5.32 1.63
N ASP A 65 0.04 -5.85 1.66
CA ASP A 65 -0.70 -6.22 0.46
C ASP A 65 -1.84 -5.23 0.23
N ILE A 66 -1.84 -4.59 -0.94
CA ILE A 66 -2.79 -3.53 -1.28
C ILE A 66 -3.63 -3.97 -2.46
N ASN A 67 -4.94 -4.00 -2.29
CA ASN A 67 -5.88 -4.18 -3.39
C ASN A 67 -6.54 -2.84 -3.72
N VAL A 68 -6.45 -2.42 -4.98
CA VAL A 68 -6.95 -1.13 -5.45
C VAL A 68 -7.85 -1.32 -6.64
N ASN A 69 -9.06 -0.75 -6.56
CA ASN A 69 -10.04 -0.78 -7.63
C ASN A 69 -10.63 0.61 -7.89
N GLY A 70 -11.01 0.84 -9.15
CA GLY A 70 -11.65 2.08 -9.62
C GLY A 70 -10.68 3.24 -9.85
N GLY A 71 -11.21 4.32 -10.45
CA GLY A 71 -10.43 5.51 -10.80
C GLY A 71 -9.39 5.27 -11.89
N GLY A 72 -8.40 6.17 -11.99
CA GLY A 72 -7.24 6.05 -12.87
C GLY A 72 -5.94 5.92 -12.07
N ILE A 73 -4.82 5.69 -12.76
CA ILE A 73 -3.53 5.31 -12.16
C ILE A 73 -3.08 6.27 -11.04
N MET A 74 -3.15 7.59 -11.27
CA MET A 74 -2.78 8.58 -10.24
C MET A 74 -3.74 8.61 -9.05
N GLY A 75 -5.04 8.39 -9.29
CA GLY A 75 -6.04 8.32 -8.23
C GLY A 75 -5.82 7.08 -7.35
N GLN A 76 -5.49 5.96 -7.98
CA GLN A 76 -5.13 4.72 -7.31
C GLN A 76 -3.86 4.89 -6.47
N ALA A 77 -2.81 5.50 -7.02
CA ALA A 77 -1.57 5.78 -6.29
C ALA A 77 -1.81 6.61 -5.02
N MET A 78 -2.63 7.66 -5.10
CA MET A 78 -2.99 8.49 -3.95
C MET A 78 -3.86 7.76 -2.92
N ALA A 79 -4.76 6.88 -3.37
CA ALA A 79 -5.55 6.04 -2.48
C ALA A 79 -4.65 5.03 -1.74
N SER A 80 -3.73 4.38 -2.45
CA SER A 80 -2.73 3.47 -1.88
C SER A 80 -1.83 4.17 -0.87
N ARG A 81 -1.30 5.36 -1.21
CA ARG A 81 -0.53 6.21 -0.30
C ARG A 81 -1.27 6.42 1.03
N THR A 82 -2.56 6.77 0.95
CA THR A 82 -3.40 7.00 2.14
C THR A 82 -3.63 5.71 2.93
N ALA A 83 -3.83 4.57 2.25
CA ALA A 83 -4.02 3.28 2.91
C ALA A 83 -2.76 2.84 3.66
N ILE A 84 -1.58 2.99 3.05
CA ILE A 84 -0.28 2.70 3.67
C ILE A 84 -0.06 3.60 4.89
N ALA A 85 -0.31 4.91 4.77
CA ALA A 85 -0.09 5.84 5.88
C ALA A 85 -1.01 5.58 7.10
N LYS A 86 -2.18 4.96 6.88
CA LYS A 86 -3.13 4.62 7.94
C LYS A 86 -2.89 3.26 8.58
N GLY A 87 -2.19 2.34 7.90
CA GLY A 87 -1.92 0.98 8.36
C GLY A 87 -0.63 0.93 9.16
#